data_AF-A0A7X2I975-F1
#
_entry.id   AF-A0A7X2I975-F1
#
_cell.length_a   1.000
_cell.length_b   1.000
_cell.length_c   1.000
_cell.angle_alpha   90.00
_cell.angle_beta   90.00
_cell.angle_gamma   90.00
#
_symmetry.space_group_name_H-M   'P 1'
#
loop_
_entity.id
_entity.type
_entity.pdbx_description
1 polymer ?
#
loop_
_entity_poly.entity_id
_entity_poly.type
_entity_poly.pdbx_seq_one_letter_code
_entity_poly.pdbx_strand_id
1 'polypeptide(L)'
;MQATQKSVFLFFLIFTNSGDVQALSQSDLDLVKRDLNIPKTWTISQKASPWNSSTGDTYCTVLMSTDRRKWLGNFCISSSSQVRFDVGVWDEVPDEEYWGDRSKEEIGYWNVTPMFIYPMTPFITHPIKNYAAEIDCNLGDGIGYRPTNTCHSAYYQLREGVFIYSIFHLSDDVRRKQKARISDIRNLWIHVGKKIEGRSNPK
;
A
#
# COMPACT_ATOMS: atom_id res chain seq x y z
N MET A 1 7.73 61.96 -25.99
CA MET A 1 8.07 61.21 -24.76
C MET A 1 6.91 60.30 -24.41
N GLN A 2 7.21 59.13 -23.81
CA GLN A 2 6.32 58.05 -23.35
C GLN A 2 6.07 56.88 -24.33
N ALA A 3 7.13 56.07 -24.39
CA ALA A 3 7.18 54.60 -24.37
C ALA A 3 5.85 53.83 -24.29
N THR A 4 5.57 53.06 -25.34
CA THR A 4 4.67 51.91 -25.31
C THR A 4 5.41 50.69 -24.74
N GLN A 5 5.07 50.35 -23.50
CA GLN A 5 5.59 49.21 -22.76
C GLN A 5 4.96 47.92 -23.32
N LYS A 6 5.66 47.25 -24.23
CA LYS A 6 5.32 45.88 -24.67
C LYS A 6 5.86 44.89 -23.64
N SER A 7 5.00 44.44 -22.74
CA SER A 7 5.27 43.29 -21.88
C SER A 7 5.30 42.01 -22.72
N VAL A 8 6.49 41.51 -23.01
CA VAL A 8 6.68 40.16 -23.55
C VAL A 8 6.52 39.18 -22.39
N PHE A 9 5.35 38.54 -22.29
CA PHE A 9 5.15 37.41 -21.41
C PHE A 9 5.92 36.21 -21.97
N LEU A 10 7.09 35.94 -21.39
CA LEU A 10 7.80 34.68 -21.60
C LEU A 10 6.96 33.57 -20.94
N PHE A 11 6.26 32.77 -21.74
CA PHE A 11 5.72 31.49 -21.30
C PHE A 11 6.90 30.55 -21.01
N PHE A 12 7.27 30.42 -19.74
CA PHE A 12 8.07 29.29 -19.28
C PHE A 12 7.20 28.03 -19.41
N LEU A 13 7.35 27.34 -20.54
CA LEU A 13 6.95 25.93 -20.65
C LEU A 13 7.88 25.12 -19.75
N ILE A 14 7.48 24.96 -18.50
CA ILE A 14 8.02 23.90 -17.65
C ILE A 14 7.56 22.60 -18.29
N PHE A 15 8.43 21.99 -19.10
CA PHE A 15 8.33 20.58 -19.42
C PHE A 15 8.52 19.83 -18.10
N THR A 16 7.42 19.58 -17.40
CA THR A 16 7.40 18.50 -16.43
C THR A 16 7.68 17.23 -17.25
N ASN A 17 8.84 16.64 -17.04
CA ASN A 17 9.05 15.22 -17.26
C ASN A 17 8.02 14.50 -16.40
N SER A 18 6.79 14.39 -16.91
CA SER A 18 5.83 13.41 -16.45
C SER A 18 6.41 12.09 -16.90
N GLY A 19 7.34 11.53 -16.12
CA GLY A 19 7.69 10.13 -16.25
C GLY A 19 6.38 9.37 -16.30
N ASP A 20 6.19 8.58 -17.36
CA ASP A 20 4.96 7.82 -17.58
C ASP A 20 4.67 7.03 -16.30
N VAL A 21 3.72 7.52 -15.50
CA VAL A 21 3.20 6.79 -14.37
C VAL A 21 2.52 5.58 -14.99
N GLN A 22 3.17 4.42 -14.92
CA GLN A 22 2.67 3.23 -15.57
C GLN A 22 1.26 2.93 -15.04
N ALA A 23 0.30 2.94 -15.96
CA ALA A 23 -1.10 2.72 -15.61
C ALA A 23 -1.32 1.29 -15.10
N LEU A 24 -2.31 1.15 -14.22
CA LEU A 24 -2.85 -0.16 -13.85
C LEU A 24 -3.45 -0.84 -15.09
N SER A 25 -2.94 -2.03 -15.41
CA SER A 25 -3.49 -2.85 -16.48
C SER A 25 -4.69 -3.67 -15.99
N GLN A 26 -5.51 -4.16 -16.92
CA GLN A 26 -6.61 -5.05 -16.57
C GLN A 26 -6.12 -6.34 -15.89
N SER A 27 -4.95 -6.85 -16.29
CA SER A 27 -4.37 -8.04 -15.67
C SER A 27 -3.97 -7.75 -14.21
N ASP A 28 -3.43 -6.57 -13.91
CA ASP A 28 -3.15 -6.12 -12.54
C ASP A 28 -4.43 -6.12 -11.70
N LEU A 29 -5.53 -5.58 -12.23
CA LEU A 29 -6.82 -5.55 -11.53
C LEU A 29 -7.37 -6.97 -11.27
N ASP A 30 -7.17 -7.89 -12.20
CA ASP A 30 -7.61 -9.28 -12.06
C ASP A 30 -6.92 -10.01 -10.90
N LEU A 31 -5.69 -9.61 -10.55
CA LEU A 31 -4.94 -10.14 -9.41
C LEU A 31 -5.74 -10.02 -8.11
N VAL A 32 -6.43 -8.88 -7.92
CA VAL A 32 -7.14 -8.55 -6.68
C VAL A 32 -8.66 -8.82 -6.80
N LYS A 33 -9.25 -8.71 -8.00
CA LYS A 33 -10.71 -8.79 -8.17
C LYS A 33 -11.29 -10.20 -8.14
N ARG A 34 -10.70 -11.14 -8.88
CA ARG A 34 -11.37 -12.44 -9.17
C ARG A 34 -10.99 -13.56 -8.22
N ASP A 35 -9.86 -13.39 -7.54
CA ASP A 35 -8.95 -14.53 -7.45
C ASP A 35 -8.15 -14.55 -6.14
N LEU A 36 -8.53 -13.71 -5.17
CA LEU A 36 -7.96 -13.70 -3.83
C LEU A 36 -8.45 -14.91 -3.04
N ASN A 37 -7.52 -15.76 -2.64
CA ASN A 37 -7.81 -16.84 -1.71
C ASN A 37 -7.78 -16.27 -0.28
N ILE A 38 -8.96 -16.01 0.27
CA ILE A 38 -9.12 -15.48 1.63
C ILE A 38 -9.57 -16.60 2.60
N PRO A 39 -9.22 -16.51 3.89
CA PRO A 39 -9.74 -17.42 4.91
C PRO A 39 -11.27 -17.50 4.89
N LYS A 40 -11.83 -18.67 5.19
CA LYS A 40 -13.30 -18.89 5.27
C LYS A 40 -13.99 -18.01 6.32
N THR A 41 -13.23 -17.53 7.30
CA THR A 41 -13.68 -16.61 8.34
C THR A 41 -13.75 -15.16 7.86
N TRP A 42 -13.30 -14.87 6.63
CA TRP A 42 -13.30 -13.55 6.02
C TRP A 42 -14.29 -13.50 4.86
N THR A 43 -14.76 -12.29 4.56
CA THR A 43 -15.56 -11.99 3.36
C THR A 43 -15.08 -10.67 2.75
N ILE A 44 -15.25 -10.54 1.44
CA ILE A 44 -15.09 -9.26 0.74
C ILE A 44 -16.36 -8.43 0.95
N SER A 45 -16.20 -7.17 1.30
CA SER A 45 -17.28 -6.20 1.36
C SER A 45 -17.83 -5.92 -0.04
N GLN A 46 -19.15 -5.84 -0.16
CA GLN A 46 -19.79 -5.34 -1.39
C GLN A 46 -19.68 -3.81 -1.51
N LYS A 47 -19.36 -3.11 -0.43
CA LYS A 47 -19.11 -1.66 -0.47
C LYS A 47 -17.71 -1.42 -1.00
N ALA A 48 -17.60 -0.46 -1.92
CA ALA A 48 -16.31 0.01 -2.41
C ALA A 48 -15.45 0.52 -1.25
N SER A 49 -14.13 0.27 -1.34
CA SER A 49 -13.16 0.89 -0.45
C SER A 49 -13.18 2.41 -0.66
N PRO A 50 -13.03 3.22 0.40
CA PRO A 50 -12.86 4.67 0.25
C PRO A 50 -11.60 5.06 -0.53
N TRP A 51 -10.65 4.14 -0.68
CA TRP A 51 -9.42 4.35 -1.46
C TRP A 51 -9.58 3.99 -2.95
N ASN A 52 -10.74 3.51 -3.39
CA ASN A 52 -10.97 3.30 -4.82
C ASN A 52 -11.05 4.64 -5.54
N SER A 53 -10.34 4.76 -6.66
CA SER A 53 -10.41 5.95 -7.52
C SER A 53 -11.34 5.73 -8.71
N SER A 54 -12.03 6.80 -9.13
CA SER A 54 -12.82 6.80 -10.37
C SER A 54 -11.94 6.84 -11.62
N THR A 55 -10.69 7.28 -11.49
CA THR A 55 -9.67 7.35 -12.55
C THR A 55 -9.09 5.98 -12.89
N GLY A 56 -9.31 4.96 -12.07
CA GLY A 56 -8.82 3.59 -12.31
C GLY A 56 -7.35 3.37 -11.96
N ASP A 57 -6.70 4.36 -11.35
CA ASP A 57 -5.33 4.25 -10.84
C ASP A 57 -5.24 3.44 -9.53
N THR A 58 -6.38 3.08 -8.92
CA THR A 58 -6.42 2.36 -7.64
C THR A 58 -7.62 1.44 -7.56
N TYR A 59 -7.36 0.19 -7.18
CA TYR A 59 -8.39 -0.76 -6.78
C TYR A 59 -8.04 -1.39 -5.42
N CYS A 60 -9.01 -1.33 -4.52
CA CYS A 60 -8.96 -1.81 -3.16
C CYS A 60 -10.20 -2.63 -2.83
N THR A 61 -9.97 -3.79 -2.24
CA THR A 61 -11.01 -4.61 -1.63
C THR A 61 -10.97 -4.47 -0.11
N VAL A 62 -12.15 -4.46 0.50
CA VAL A 62 -12.30 -4.40 1.96
C VAL A 62 -12.61 -5.80 2.47
N LEU A 63 -11.78 -6.29 3.38
CA LEU A 63 -11.92 -7.59 4.02
C LEU A 63 -12.61 -7.41 5.37
N MET A 64 -13.62 -8.24 5.61
CA MET A 64 -14.43 -8.21 6.83
C MET A 64 -14.50 -9.59 7.46
N SER A 65 -14.72 -9.64 8.77
CA SER A 65 -14.98 -10.88 9.49
C SER A 65 -16.38 -11.38 9.19
N THR A 66 -16.52 -12.66 8.82
CA THR A 66 -17.81 -13.29 8.51
C THR A 66 -18.75 -13.29 9.71
N ASP A 67 -18.22 -13.50 10.92
CA ASP A 67 -19.01 -13.67 12.16
C ASP A 67 -19.70 -12.39 12.64
N ARG A 68 -19.06 -11.23 12.46
CA ARG A 68 -19.47 -9.95 13.06
C ARG A 68 -19.63 -8.83 12.05
N ARG A 69 -19.36 -9.10 10.76
CA ARG A 69 -19.27 -8.09 9.68
C ARG A 69 -18.40 -6.90 10.07
N LYS A 70 -17.36 -7.15 10.86
CA LYS A 70 -16.41 -6.12 11.31
C LYS A 70 -15.29 -6.01 10.30
N TRP A 71 -14.82 -4.79 10.08
CA TRP A 71 -13.64 -4.53 9.26
C TRP A 71 -12.43 -5.30 9.80
N LEU A 72 -11.73 -6.00 8.90
CA LEU A 72 -10.47 -6.68 9.18
C LEU A 72 -9.30 -5.98 8.51
N GLY A 73 -9.49 -5.45 7.31
CA GLY A 73 -8.40 -4.85 6.57
C GLY A 73 -8.79 -4.44 5.16
N ASN A 74 -7.84 -3.82 4.47
CA ASN A 74 -7.93 -3.49 3.06
C ASN A 74 -6.76 -4.15 2.32
N PHE A 75 -7.02 -4.59 1.09
CA PHE A 75 -5.98 -5.07 0.17
C PHE A 75 -6.12 -4.33 -1.15
N CYS A 76 -5.05 -3.70 -1.61
CA CYS A 76 -5.05 -2.71 -2.67
C CYS A 76 -3.96 -3.01 -3.70
N ILE A 77 -4.26 -2.67 -4.95
CA ILE A 77 -3.29 -2.46 -6.02
C ILE A 77 -3.48 -1.04 -6.55
N SER A 78 -2.38 -0.31 -6.73
CA SER A 78 -2.44 1.10 -7.11
C SER A 78 -1.23 1.48 -7.95
N SER A 79 -1.44 2.45 -8.84
CA SER A 79 -0.40 3.23 -9.50
C SER A 79 -0.40 4.70 -9.08
N SER A 80 -1.18 5.05 -8.04
CA SER A 80 -1.33 6.42 -7.56
C SER A 80 -0.29 6.74 -6.48
N SER A 81 0.59 7.70 -6.77
CA SER A 81 1.53 8.24 -5.79
C SER A 81 0.82 8.90 -4.60
N GLN A 82 -0.34 9.52 -4.84
CA GLN A 82 -1.17 10.09 -3.78
C GLN A 82 -1.64 8.99 -2.82
N VAL A 83 -2.14 7.86 -3.34
CA VAL A 83 -2.55 6.73 -2.49
C VAL A 83 -1.37 6.18 -1.70
N ARG A 84 -0.20 6.05 -2.34
CA ARG A 84 1.03 5.61 -1.65
C ARG A 84 1.37 6.53 -0.46
N PHE A 85 1.28 7.84 -0.68
CA PHE A 85 1.51 8.85 0.35
C PHE A 85 0.45 8.78 1.47
N ASP A 86 -0.83 8.68 1.11
CA ASP A 86 -1.95 8.62 2.05
C ASP A 86 -1.91 7.39 2.96
N VAL A 87 -1.42 6.25 2.45
CA VAL A 87 -1.21 5.03 3.26
C VAL A 87 0.12 5.02 4.02
N GLY A 88 0.91 6.09 3.89
CA GLY A 88 2.13 6.31 4.66
C GLY A 88 3.34 5.51 4.20
N VAL A 89 3.38 4.97 2.98
CA VAL A 89 4.52 4.13 2.55
C VAL A 89 5.59 4.97 1.86
N TRP A 90 6.73 5.14 2.51
CA TRP A 90 7.87 5.93 2.02
C TRP A 90 9.05 5.02 1.72
N ASP A 91 9.89 5.40 0.76
CA ASP A 91 11.16 4.71 0.52
C ASP A 91 12.09 4.92 1.73
N GLU A 92 12.84 3.89 2.13
CA GLU A 92 13.94 4.08 3.07
C GLU A 92 15.01 4.93 2.40
N VAL A 93 15.12 6.17 2.85
CA VAL A 93 16.28 7.02 2.54
C VAL A 93 17.39 6.56 3.47
N PRO A 94 18.49 5.97 2.96
CA PRO A 94 19.59 5.54 3.82
C PRO A 94 20.20 6.74 4.52
N ASP A 95 20.55 6.60 5.81
CA ASP A 95 21.37 7.59 6.50
C ASP A 95 22.71 7.72 5.77
N GLU A 96 23.16 8.96 5.53
CA GLU A 96 24.35 9.25 4.72
C GLU A 96 25.67 8.66 5.30
N GLU A 97 25.65 8.13 6.51
CA GLU A 97 26.82 7.59 7.20
C GLU A 97 27.13 6.11 6.86
N TYR A 98 26.20 5.38 6.24
CA TYR A 98 26.29 3.92 6.00
C TYR A 98 26.21 3.52 4.51
N TRP A 99 26.73 4.32 3.59
CA TRP A 99 26.81 4.02 2.13
C TRP A 99 27.79 2.89 1.74
N GLY A 100 28.03 1.92 2.63
CA GLY A 100 29.08 0.91 2.47
C GLY A 100 28.72 -0.37 1.73
N ASP A 101 27.50 -0.91 1.86
CA ASP A 101 27.29 -2.31 1.42
C ASP A 101 25.85 -2.77 1.17
N ARG A 102 24.89 -1.87 0.92
CA ARG A 102 23.53 -2.30 0.52
C ARG A 102 23.42 -2.33 -1.00
N SER A 103 23.23 -3.52 -1.57
CA SER A 103 22.92 -3.66 -2.99
C SER A 103 21.62 -2.92 -3.33
N LYS A 104 21.45 -2.46 -4.57
CA LYS A 104 20.24 -1.79 -5.08
C LYS A 104 18.93 -2.58 -4.87
N GLU A 105 19.00 -3.81 -4.39
CA GLU A 105 17.90 -4.76 -4.15
C GLU A 105 17.38 -4.74 -2.69
N GLU A 106 17.96 -3.90 -1.85
CA GLU A 106 17.55 -3.65 -0.46
C GLU A 106 16.90 -2.27 -0.31
N ILE A 107 16.00 -1.89 -1.23
CA ILE A 107 15.07 -0.80 -0.94
C ILE A 107 14.21 -1.27 0.23
N GLY A 108 14.50 -0.78 1.43
CA GLY A 108 13.59 -0.87 2.55
C GLY A 108 12.52 0.19 2.42
N TYR A 109 11.45 0.03 3.19
CA TYR A 109 10.34 0.98 3.21
C TYR A 109 10.06 1.39 4.65
N TRP A 110 9.52 2.59 4.82
CA TRP A 110 8.93 3.02 6.08
C TRP A 110 7.42 3.06 5.95
N ASN A 111 6.71 2.72 7.03
CA ASN A 111 5.33 3.14 7.20
C ASN A 111 5.31 4.35 8.14
N VAL A 112 4.88 5.50 7.62
CA VAL A 112 4.82 6.78 8.31
C VAL A 112 3.37 7.05 8.71
N THR A 113 3.14 7.14 10.01
CA THR A 113 1.86 7.62 10.56
C THR A 113 2.03 9.07 11.04
N PRO A 114 0.94 9.78 11.34
CA PRO A 114 1.04 11.12 11.93
C PRO A 114 1.81 11.17 13.26
N MET A 115 2.05 10.03 13.91
CA MET A 115 2.73 9.97 15.21
C MET A 115 4.14 9.38 15.16
N PHE A 116 4.38 8.37 14.31
CA PHE A 116 5.62 7.59 14.34
C PHE A 116 5.99 7.07 12.94
N ILE A 117 7.27 6.74 12.80
CA ILE A 117 7.85 6.12 11.60
C ILE A 117 8.22 4.69 11.96
N TYR A 118 7.76 3.72 11.15
CA TYR A 118 7.92 2.29 11.39
C TYR A 118 8.76 1.64 10.27
N PRO A 119 9.91 1.02 10.57
CA PRO A 119 10.69 0.30 9.57
C PRO A 119 9.89 -0.90 9.08
N MET A 120 9.73 -1.02 7.76
CA MET A 120 9.18 -2.22 7.16
C MET A 120 10.32 -3.22 6.94
N THR A 121 10.14 -4.42 7.47
CA THR A 121 11.10 -5.52 7.34
C THR A 121 10.59 -6.56 6.34
N PRO A 122 11.47 -7.36 5.71
CA PRO A 122 11.03 -8.44 4.84
C PRO A 122 10.03 -9.37 5.54
N PHE A 123 8.82 -9.49 4.99
CA PHE A 123 7.73 -10.28 5.59
C PHE A 123 7.61 -11.67 4.94
N ILE A 124 7.77 -11.70 3.62
CA ILE A 124 7.85 -12.87 2.77
C ILE A 124 9.04 -12.65 1.83
N THR A 125 9.88 -13.66 1.63
CA THR A 125 10.99 -13.63 0.67
C THR A 125 10.69 -14.44 -0.59
N HIS A 126 9.80 -15.43 -0.49
CA HIS A 126 9.33 -16.26 -1.61
C HIS A 126 7.81 -16.48 -1.47
N PRO A 127 7.03 -16.42 -2.56
CA PRO A 127 7.45 -16.28 -3.96
C PRO A 127 7.77 -14.84 -4.41
N ILE A 128 7.44 -13.84 -3.59
CA ILE A 128 7.81 -12.44 -3.82
C ILE A 128 8.43 -11.87 -2.53
N LYS A 129 9.44 -11.01 -2.67
CA LYS A 129 10.02 -10.27 -1.54
C LYS A 129 9.14 -9.05 -1.24
N ASN A 130 8.32 -9.13 -0.19
CA ASN A 130 7.52 -8.00 0.30
C ASN A 130 7.97 -7.57 1.70
N TYR A 131 7.55 -6.37 2.10
CA TYR A 131 7.94 -5.77 3.36
C TYR A 131 6.70 -5.49 4.20
N ALA A 132 6.83 -5.55 5.52
CA ALA A 132 5.75 -5.25 6.44
C ALA A 132 6.23 -4.57 7.72
N ALA A 133 5.32 -3.83 8.34
CA ALA A 133 5.48 -3.28 9.68
C ALA A 133 4.19 -3.53 10.48
N GLU A 134 4.36 -3.78 11.76
CA GLU A 134 3.27 -3.67 12.74
C GLU A 134 3.28 -2.23 13.25
N ILE A 135 2.16 -1.55 13.05
CA ILE A 135 2.02 -0.13 13.31
C ILE A 135 0.87 0.10 14.28
N ASP A 136 1.03 1.10 15.11
CA ASP A 136 -0.05 1.68 15.87
C ASP A 136 -1.14 2.24 14.94
N CYS A 137 -2.40 1.90 15.19
CA CYS A 137 -3.51 2.39 14.39
C CYS A 137 -4.74 2.77 15.22
N ASN A 138 -5.49 3.75 14.70
CA ASN A 138 -6.80 4.13 15.22
C ASN A 138 -7.88 3.80 14.21
N LEU A 139 -8.93 3.11 14.65
CA LEU A 139 -10.05 2.71 13.81
C LEU A 139 -11.31 3.55 14.01
N GLY A 140 -11.17 4.68 14.71
CA GLY A 140 -12.25 5.66 14.88
C GLY A 140 -13.24 5.30 15.99
N ASP A 141 -12.88 4.36 16.87
CA ASP A 141 -13.70 3.93 18.01
C ASP A 141 -13.81 4.99 19.14
N GLY A 142 -13.18 6.18 19.00
CA GLY A 142 -13.15 7.23 20.02
C GLY A 142 -12.77 8.63 19.51
N ILE A 143 -12.93 9.64 20.38
CA ILE A 143 -12.59 11.05 20.11
C ILE A 143 -11.06 11.25 20.18
N GLY A 144 -10.45 11.62 19.05
CA GLY A 144 -9.00 11.82 18.89
C GLY A 144 -8.24 10.59 18.39
N TYR A 145 -7.06 10.79 17.78
CA TYR A 145 -6.20 9.67 17.38
C TYR A 145 -5.56 9.05 18.63
N ARG A 146 -6.11 7.92 19.08
CA ARG A 146 -5.53 7.12 20.16
C ARG A 146 -5.13 5.75 19.59
N PRO A 147 -3.83 5.51 19.36
CA PRO A 147 -3.36 4.22 18.88
C PRO A 147 -3.58 3.17 19.96
N THR A 148 -4.74 2.54 19.90
CA THR A 148 -5.22 1.54 20.87
C THR A 148 -5.33 0.17 20.23
N ASN A 149 -4.94 0.10 18.96
CA ASN A 149 -4.99 -1.07 18.13
C ASN A 149 -3.65 -1.21 17.42
N THR A 150 -3.25 -2.45 17.18
CA THR A 150 -2.12 -2.80 16.33
C THR A 150 -2.64 -3.18 14.95
N CYS A 151 -2.06 -2.61 13.90
CA CYS A 151 -2.32 -2.95 12.52
C CYS A 151 -1.06 -3.55 11.86
N HIS A 152 -1.26 -4.48 10.93
CA HIS A 152 -0.21 -5.00 10.08
C HIS A 152 -0.31 -4.35 8.70
N SER A 153 0.69 -3.55 8.35
CA SER A 153 0.82 -2.95 7.03
C SER A 153 1.87 -3.71 6.23
N ALA A 154 1.56 -4.03 4.97
CA ALA A 154 2.49 -4.71 4.07
C ALA A 154 2.48 -4.07 2.68
N TYR A 155 3.64 -4.04 2.05
CA TYR A 155 3.89 -3.37 0.79
C TYR A 155 4.77 -4.21 -0.14
N TYR A 156 4.44 -4.18 -1.42
CA TYR A 156 5.24 -4.78 -2.49
C TYR A 156 5.19 -3.89 -3.72
N GLN A 157 6.34 -3.42 -4.19
CA GLN A 157 6.45 -2.74 -5.48
C GLN A 157 6.46 -3.79 -6.59
N LEU A 158 5.34 -3.91 -7.32
CA LEU A 158 5.18 -4.90 -8.39
C LEU A 158 6.09 -4.58 -9.58
N ARG A 159 6.20 -3.30 -9.92
CA ARG A 159 7.11 -2.70 -10.89
C ARG A 159 7.17 -1.20 -10.63
N GLU A 160 7.99 -0.47 -11.39
CA GLU A 160 8.04 0.98 -11.29
C GLU A 160 6.63 1.60 -11.43
N GLY A 161 6.25 2.45 -10.48
CA GLY A 161 4.95 3.11 -10.44
C GLY A 161 3.76 2.26 -10.02
N VAL A 162 3.85 0.91 -9.95
CA VAL A 162 2.72 0.04 -9.57
C VAL A 162 3.05 -0.81 -8.34
N PHE A 163 2.17 -0.77 -7.35
CA PHE A 163 2.39 -1.44 -6.07
C PHE A 163 1.14 -2.12 -5.53
N ILE A 164 1.38 -3.09 -4.65
CA ILE A 164 0.38 -3.78 -3.86
C ILE A 164 0.58 -3.38 -2.40
N TYR A 165 -0.52 -3.08 -1.74
CA TYR A 165 -0.55 -2.65 -0.35
C TYR A 165 -1.63 -3.40 0.41
N SER A 166 -1.39 -3.70 1.68
CA SER A 166 -2.45 -4.17 2.57
C SER A 166 -2.29 -3.58 3.96
N ILE A 167 -3.42 -3.34 4.63
CA ILE A 167 -3.43 -3.04 6.07
C ILE A 167 -4.51 -3.87 6.74
N PHE A 168 -4.18 -4.48 7.87
CA PHE A 168 -5.10 -5.31 8.64
C PHE A 168 -5.09 -4.95 10.12
N HIS A 169 -6.25 -4.89 10.75
CA HIS A 169 -6.40 -4.82 12.19
C HIS A 169 -5.96 -6.14 12.82
N LEU A 170 -4.82 -6.17 13.49
CA LEU A 170 -4.35 -7.36 14.20
C LEU A 170 -5.06 -7.51 15.55
N SER A 171 -5.01 -6.47 16.37
CA SER A 171 -5.55 -6.51 17.73
C SER A 171 -6.06 -5.16 18.19
N ASP A 172 -7.09 -5.23 19.04
CA ASP A 172 -7.55 -4.15 19.91
C ASP A 172 -6.90 -4.40 21.27
N ASP A 173 -5.85 -3.64 21.56
CA ASP A 173 -4.93 -3.92 22.66
C ASP A 173 -5.53 -3.53 24.01
N VAL A 174 -6.42 -2.52 23.99
CA VAL A 174 -7.22 -2.12 25.16
C VAL A 174 -8.17 -3.25 25.57
N ARG A 175 -8.89 -3.85 24.61
CA ARG A 175 -9.80 -4.98 24.89
C ARG A 175 -9.09 -6.34 24.86
N ARG A 176 -7.78 -6.38 24.63
CA ARG A 176 -6.96 -7.60 24.47
C ARG A 176 -7.57 -8.60 23.48
N LYS A 177 -8.06 -8.10 22.35
CA LYS A 177 -8.81 -8.90 21.39
C LYS A 177 -8.12 -8.95 20.05
N GLN A 178 -7.68 -10.13 19.65
CA GLN A 178 -7.24 -10.42 18.29
C GLN A 178 -8.42 -10.33 17.30
N LYS A 179 -8.15 -9.78 16.11
CA LYS A 179 -9.12 -9.55 15.04
C LYS A 179 -8.71 -10.30 13.78
N ALA A 180 -7.47 -10.11 13.31
CA ALA A 180 -6.85 -10.89 12.25
C ALA A 180 -5.61 -11.63 12.77
N ARG A 181 -5.22 -12.70 12.09
CA ARG A 181 -3.98 -13.45 12.37
C ARG A 181 -2.95 -13.14 11.30
N ILE A 182 -1.70 -12.93 11.71
CA ILE A 182 -0.58 -12.73 10.79
C ILE A 182 -0.42 -13.93 9.83
N SER A 183 -0.67 -15.16 10.30
CA SER A 183 -0.63 -16.35 9.45
C SER A 183 -1.61 -16.28 8.27
N ASP A 184 -2.81 -15.75 8.50
CA ASP A 184 -3.84 -15.63 7.48
C ASP A 184 -3.47 -14.55 6.45
N ILE A 185 -2.91 -13.43 6.93
CA ILE A 185 -2.38 -12.35 6.10
C ILE A 185 -1.20 -12.85 5.25
N ARG A 186 -0.28 -13.61 5.86
CA ARG A 186 0.84 -14.23 5.15
C ARG A 186 0.35 -15.16 4.03
N ASN A 187 -0.63 -16.00 4.31
CA ASN A 187 -1.19 -16.93 3.31
C ASN A 187 -1.83 -16.18 2.13
N LEU A 188 -2.54 -15.09 2.39
CA LEU A 188 -3.07 -14.20 1.35
C LEU A 188 -1.94 -13.68 0.44
N TRP A 189 -0.87 -13.16 1.05
CA TRP A 189 0.26 -12.62 0.30
C TRP A 189 1.06 -13.70 -0.46
N ILE A 190 1.26 -14.89 0.10
CA ILE A 190 1.88 -16.02 -0.61
C ILE A 190 1.06 -16.37 -1.86
N HIS A 191 -0.26 -16.43 -1.72
CA HIS A 191 -1.15 -16.74 -2.86
C HIS A 191 -1.05 -15.68 -3.95
N VAL A 192 -1.10 -14.41 -3.58
CA VAL A 192 -0.91 -13.28 -4.51
C VAL A 192 0.46 -13.36 -5.18
N GLY A 193 1.51 -13.61 -4.41
CA GLY A 193 2.86 -13.73 -4.91
C GLY A 193 3.04 -14.86 -5.91
N LYS A 194 2.43 -16.04 -5.69
CA LYS A 194 2.48 -17.16 -6.65
C LYS A 194 1.84 -16.79 -7.99
N LYS A 195 0.77 -15.98 -7.96
CA LYS A 195 0.12 -15.48 -9.18
C LYS A 195 0.98 -14.48 -9.93
N ILE A 196 1.75 -13.66 -9.21
CA ILE A 196 2.71 -12.74 -9.80
C ILE A 196 3.83 -13.53 -10.46
N GLU A 197 4.49 -14.43 -9.72
CA GLU A 197 5.58 -15.27 -10.21
C GLU A 197 5.19 -16.12 -11.43
N GLY A 198 3.98 -16.70 -11.41
CA GLY A 198 3.46 -17.47 -12.54
C GLY A 198 3.15 -16.64 -13.80
N ARG A 199 3.02 -15.32 -13.68
CA ARG A 199 2.81 -14.40 -14.81
C ARG A 199 4.13 -13.84 -15.36
N SER A 200 5.16 -13.69 -14.53
CA SER A 200 6.49 -13.25 -14.97
C SER A 200 7.26 -14.35 -15.71
N ASN A 201 6.87 -15.62 -15.56
CA ASN A 201 7.39 -16.74 -16.33
C ASN A 201 6.34 -17.27 -17.34
N PRO A 202 5.99 -16.53 -18.40
CA PRO A 202 5.24 -17.12 -19.49
C PRO A 202 6.12 -18.20 -20.14
N LYS A 203 5.61 -19.43 -20.19
CA LYS A 203 6.19 -20.51 -21.00
C LYS A 203 6.27 -20.11 -22.47
#